data_AF-A0AAW7JX85-F1
#
_entry.id   AF-A0AAW7JX85-F1
#
_cell.length_a   1.000
_cell.length_b   1.000
_cell.length_c   1.000
_cell.angle_alpha   90.00
_cell.angle_beta   90.00
_cell.angle_gamma   90.00
#
_symmetry.space_group_name_H-M   'P 1'
#
loop_
_entity.id
_entity.type
_entity.pdbx_description
1 polymer ?
#
loop_
_entity_poly.entity_id
_entity_poly.type
_entity_poly.pdbx_seq_one_letter_code
_entity_poly.pdbx_strand_id
1 'polypeptide(L)'
;NADNYIAGDIDTRYSFRLYEFTMPTDKSKRIKSVTFTSRKSSSYPTILGIAKKGFYVPTGIVSVDTEEGADEIQGIYNINGMRLNAPQRGINIIRYKNGSTKKVIIR
;
A
#
# COMPACT_ATOMS: atom_id res chain seq x y z
N ASN A 1 -51.01 -4.71 -18.71
CA ASN A 1 -50.38 -3.55 -19.36
C ASN A 1 -48.91 -3.54 -18.97
N ALA A 2 -48.06 -4.00 -19.88
CA ALA A 2 -46.61 -3.93 -19.71
C ALA A 2 -46.20 -2.56 -20.25
N ASP A 3 -45.80 -1.67 -19.35
CA ASP A 3 -45.37 -0.32 -19.69
C ASP A 3 -44.18 -0.39 -20.66
N ASN A 4 -44.28 0.37 -21.73
CA ASN A 4 -43.30 0.44 -22.81
C ASN A 4 -42.01 1.09 -22.29
N TYR A 5 -41.03 0.30 -21.88
CA TYR A 5 -39.69 0.81 -21.58
C TYR A 5 -38.95 1.09 -22.89
N ILE A 6 -38.65 2.36 -23.16
CA ILE A 6 -37.81 2.76 -24.31
C ILE A 6 -36.35 2.78 -23.85
N ALA A 7 -35.44 2.35 -24.74
CA ALA A 7 -34.01 2.39 -24.46
C ALA A 7 -33.56 3.83 -24.19
N GLY A 8 -33.18 4.12 -22.95
CA GLY A 8 -32.82 5.47 -22.49
C GLY A 8 -33.68 6.00 -21.34
N ASP A 9 -34.83 5.37 -21.07
CA ASP A 9 -35.69 5.77 -19.95
C ASP A 9 -35.07 5.37 -18.60
N ILE A 10 -34.98 6.34 -17.69
CA ILE A 10 -34.61 6.11 -16.29
C ILE A 10 -35.90 5.86 -15.50
N ASP A 11 -35.94 4.77 -14.73
CA ASP A 11 -37.07 4.47 -13.83
C ASP A 11 -37.29 5.64 -12.85
N THR A 12 -38.39 6.36 -13.04
CA THR A 12 -38.77 7.55 -12.27
C THR A 12 -39.30 7.23 -10.88
N ARG A 13 -39.34 5.95 -10.47
CA ARG A 13 -39.67 5.56 -9.10
C ARG A 13 -38.53 5.84 -8.11
N TYR A 14 -37.37 6.30 -8.60
CA TYR A 14 -36.20 6.71 -7.81
C TYR A 14 -35.73 5.68 -6.76
N SER A 15 -36.10 4.40 -6.93
CA SER A 15 -35.75 3.34 -5.98
C SER A 15 -34.36 2.78 -6.32
N PHE A 16 -33.32 3.55 -6.05
CA PHE A 16 -31.95 3.03 -6.05
C PHE A 16 -31.64 2.39 -4.69
N ARG A 17 -30.92 1.28 -4.70
CA ARG A 17 -30.44 0.63 -3.49
C ARG A 17 -28.92 0.52 -3.59
N LEU A 18 -28.23 0.97 -2.55
CA LEU A 18 -26.82 0.70 -2.40
C LEU A 18 -26.66 -0.73 -1.89
N TYR A 19 -25.98 -1.56 -2.67
CA TYR A 19 -25.61 -2.90 -2.27
C TYR A 19 -24.11 -2.95 -2.06
N GLU A 20 -23.69 -3.21 -0.81
CA GLU A 20 -22.30 -3.52 -0.51
C GLU A 20 -22.13 -5.04 -0.51
N PHE A 21 -21.33 -5.54 -1.44
CA PHE A 21 -21.05 -6.97 -1.56
C PHE A 21 -19.54 -7.21 -1.52
N THR A 22 -19.08 -7.85 -0.45
CA THR A 22 -17.68 -8.24 -0.29
C THR A 22 -17.47 -9.61 -0.92
N MET A 23 -16.78 -9.64 -2.06
CA MET A 23 -16.38 -10.88 -2.73
C MET A 23 -14.97 -11.26 -2.28
N PRO A 24 -14.73 -12.48 -1.75
CA PRO A 24 -13.38 -12.95 -1.48
C PRO A 24 -12.61 -13.08 -2.80
N THR A 25 -11.45 -12.45 -2.89
CA THR A 25 -10.60 -12.48 -4.10
C THR A 25 -9.21 -13.00 -3.79
N ASP A 26 -8.63 -13.77 -4.70
CA ASP A 26 -7.23 -14.18 -4.66
C ASP A 26 -6.32 -12.98 -4.98
N LYS A 27 -5.44 -12.62 -4.03
CA LYS A 27 -4.50 -11.49 -4.14
C LYS A 27 -3.43 -11.69 -5.21
N SER A 28 -3.15 -12.93 -5.60
CA SER A 28 -2.18 -13.27 -6.66
C SER A 28 -2.78 -13.13 -8.07
N LYS A 29 -4.10 -12.91 -8.17
CA LYS A 29 -4.85 -12.90 -9.44
C LYS A 29 -5.45 -11.53 -9.72
N ARG A 30 -5.78 -11.30 -10.98
CA ARG A 30 -6.49 -10.11 -11.44
C ARG A 30 -7.97 -10.42 -11.63
N ILE A 31 -8.84 -9.50 -11.25
CA ILE A 31 -10.27 -9.55 -11.61
C ILE A 31 -10.38 -9.30 -13.10
N LYS A 32 -10.97 -10.25 -13.85
CA LYS A 32 -11.13 -10.16 -15.30
C LYS A 32 -12.40 -9.40 -15.70
N SER A 33 -13.52 -9.72 -15.05
CA SER A 33 -14.81 -9.10 -15.30
C SER A 33 -15.71 -9.19 -14.08
N VAL A 34 -16.70 -8.29 -14.00
CA VAL A 34 -17.83 -8.36 -13.09
C VAL A 34 -19.09 -8.34 -13.95
N THR A 35 -19.96 -9.34 -13.77
CA THR A 35 -21.16 -9.52 -14.60
C THR A 35 -22.40 -9.44 -13.73
N PHE A 36 -23.37 -8.61 -14.12
CA PHE A 36 -24.66 -8.47 -13.46
C PHE A 36 -25.74 -9.07 -14.36
N THR A 37 -26.56 -9.97 -13.80
CA THR A 37 -27.65 -10.61 -14.53
C THR A 37 -28.96 -10.46 -13.76
N SER A 38 -30.03 -10.15 -14.48
CA SER A 38 -31.39 -10.24 -13.96
C SER A 38 -31.92 -11.65 -14.21
N ARG A 39 -32.49 -12.28 -13.17
CA ARG A 39 -33.20 -13.57 -13.31
C ARG A 39 -34.63 -13.40 -13.81
N LYS A 40 -35.14 -12.17 -13.86
CA LYS A 40 -36.48 -11.86 -14.36
C LYS A 40 -36.42 -11.63 -15.88
N SER A 41 -37.32 -12.28 -16.61
CA SER A 41 -37.48 -12.09 -18.06
C SER A 41 -37.71 -10.61 -18.39
N SER A 42 -37.08 -10.14 -19.47
CA SER A 42 -37.17 -8.76 -19.98
C SER A 42 -36.85 -7.66 -18.96
N SER A 43 -35.95 -7.93 -18.02
CA SER A 43 -35.51 -6.96 -17.01
C SER A 43 -34.01 -6.76 -17.12
N TYR A 44 -33.57 -5.50 -17.13
CA TYR A 44 -32.16 -5.11 -17.21
C TYR A 44 -31.73 -4.42 -15.92
N PRO A 45 -30.61 -4.80 -15.29
CA PRO A 45 -30.09 -4.07 -14.16
C PRO A 45 -29.45 -2.76 -14.64
N THR A 46 -29.85 -1.62 -14.06
CA THR A 46 -29.15 -0.33 -14.26
C THR A 46 -28.10 -0.17 -13.18
N ILE A 47 -26.84 0.07 -13.58
CA ILE A 47 -25.71 0.25 -12.67
C ILE A 47 -25.23 1.71 -12.76
N LEU A 48 -25.29 2.45 -11.64
CA LEU A 48 -24.85 3.85 -11.56
C LEU A 48 -23.35 3.97 -11.27
N GLY A 49 -22.75 2.99 -10.57
CA GLY A 49 -21.34 3.02 -10.23
C GLY A 49 -20.86 1.71 -9.60
N ILE A 50 -19.57 1.42 -9.82
CA ILE A 50 -18.87 0.27 -9.22
C ILE A 50 -17.56 0.78 -8.63
N ALA A 51 -17.28 0.45 -7.37
CA ALA A 51 -16.01 0.71 -6.73
C ALA A 51 -15.29 -0.59 -6.40
N LYS A 52 -13.96 -0.58 -6.49
CA LYS A 52 -13.08 -1.70 -6.13
C LYS A 52 -12.03 -1.20 -5.15
N LYS A 53 -11.87 -1.92 -4.04
CA LYS A 53 -10.69 -1.78 -3.18
C LYS A 53 -9.56 -2.68 -3.72
N GLY A 54 -8.43 -2.07 -4.05
CA GLY A 54 -7.22 -2.80 -4.46
C GLY A 54 -6.43 -3.32 -3.27
N PHE A 55 -5.56 -4.30 -3.51
CA PHE A 55 -4.50 -4.67 -2.57
C PHE A 55 -3.21 -3.99 -3.03
N TYR A 56 -2.53 -3.29 -2.12
CA TYR A 56 -1.25 -2.67 -2.40
C TYR A 56 -0.14 -3.72 -2.36
N VAL A 57 0.62 -3.84 -3.44
CA VAL A 57 1.82 -4.68 -3.50
C VAL A 57 3.02 -3.73 -3.56
N PRO A 58 3.84 -3.63 -2.50
CA PRO A 58 5.07 -2.86 -2.56
C PRO A 58 6.03 -3.53 -3.55
N THR A 59 6.44 -2.80 -4.58
CA THR A 59 7.40 -3.27 -5.60
C THR A 59 8.82 -2.72 -5.36
N GLY A 60 9.11 -2.29 -4.14
CA GLY A 60 10.42 -1.73 -3.75
C GLY A 60 11.31 -2.76 -3.06
N ILE A 61 12.61 -2.48 -3.02
CA ILE A 61 13.57 -3.24 -2.20
C ILE A 61 13.31 -2.86 -0.74
N VAL A 62 12.87 -3.82 0.09
CA VAL A 62 12.49 -3.57 1.49
C VAL A 62 13.72 -3.57 2.42
N SER A 63 14.76 -4.30 2.06
CA SER A 63 16.08 -4.25 2.68
C SER A 63 16.98 -5.21 1.90
N VAL A 64 18.25 -4.85 1.74
CA VAL A 64 19.28 -5.84 1.43
C VAL A 64 19.69 -6.37 2.80
N ASP A 65 19.49 -7.66 3.07
CA ASP A 65 20.01 -8.25 4.30
C ASP A 65 21.51 -7.98 4.34
N THR A 66 21.90 -7.05 5.21
CA THR A 66 23.28 -6.62 5.31
C THR A 66 24.10 -7.75 5.92
N GLU A 67 25.23 -8.04 5.26
CA GLU A 67 26.23 -9.06 5.62
C GLU A 67 26.46 -9.17 7.13
N GLU A 68 26.72 -10.38 7.65
CA GLU A 68 27.09 -10.58 9.06
C GLU A 68 28.19 -9.59 9.47
N GLY A 69 27.94 -8.82 10.53
CA GLY A 69 28.86 -7.79 11.02
C GLY A 69 28.68 -6.39 10.41
N ALA A 70 27.65 -6.17 9.59
CA ALA A 70 27.31 -4.86 9.02
C ALA A 70 27.09 -3.74 10.05
N ASP A 71 26.51 -4.09 11.20
CA ASP A 71 26.27 -3.18 12.33
C ASP A 71 27.46 -3.08 13.29
N GLU A 72 28.61 -3.67 12.96
CA GLU A 72 29.84 -3.46 13.73
C GLU A 72 30.39 -2.05 13.51
N ILE A 73 30.91 -1.48 14.59
CA ILE A 73 31.54 -0.16 14.57
C ILE A 73 32.86 -0.25 13.82
N GLN A 74 32.96 0.47 12.71
CA GLN A 74 34.21 0.68 11.97
C GLN A 74 35.10 1.74 12.66
N GLY A 75 34.50 2.77 13.23
CA GLY A 75 35.22 3.81 13.95
C GLY A 75 34.32 4.85 14.63
N ILE A 76 34.90 5.55 15.60
CA ILE A 76 34.27 6.66 16.31
C ILE A 76 35.08 7.92 16.00
N TYR A 77 34.42 9.03 15.75
CA TYR A 77 35.05 10.29 15.36
C TYR A 77 34.43 11.47 16.13
N ASN A 78 35.21 12.53 16.33
CA ASN A 78 34.66 13.81 16.81
C ASN A 78 34.03 14.62 15.66
N ILE A 79 33.47 15.78 15.97
CA ILE A 79 32.83 16.68 14.98
C ILE A 79 33.81 17.23 13.93
N ASN A 80 35.11 17.21 14.22
CA ASN A 80 36.16 17.63 13.29
C ASN A 80 36.63 16.47 12.39
N GLY A 81 36.04 15.28 12.52
CA GLY A 81 36.40 14.10 11.75
C GLY A 81 37.64 13.35 12.26
N MET A 82 38.17 13.70 13.43
CA MET A 82 39.31 12.99 14.02
C MET A 82 38.84 11.69 14.69
N ARG A 83 39.56 10.59 14.46
CA ARG A 83 39.26 9.28 15.05
C ARG A 83 39.52 9.28 16.56
N LEU A 84 38.60 8.69 17.31
CA LEU A 84 38.64 8.53 18.76
C LEU A 84 38.85 7.05 19.12
N ASN A 85 39.61 6.79 20.18
CA ASN A 85 39.83 5.42 20.69
C ASN A 85 38.63 4.88 21.49
N ALA A 86 37.84 5.79 22.07
CA ALA A 86 36.62 5.50 22.81
C ALA A 86 35.67 6.70 22.70
N PRO A 87 34.37 6.51 22.93
CA PRO A 87 33.43 7.62 22.96
C PRO A 87 33.76 8.64 24.06
N GLN A 88 33.63 9.93 23.75
CA GLN A 88 33.89 11.03 24.70
C GLN A 88 32.61 11.80 25.03
N ARG A 89 32.59 12.59 26.10
CA ARG A 89 31.46 13.48 26.40
C ARG A 89 31.26 14.48 25.24
N GLY A 90 30.01 14.74 24.88
CA GLY A 90 29.62 15.54 23.72
C GLY A 90 29.25 14.70 22.50
N ILE A 91 29.35 15.30 21.31
CA ILE A 91 28.94 14.68 20.05
C ILE A 91 30.03 13.73 19.53
N ASN A 92 29.65 12.48 19.29
CA ASN A 92 30.46 11.45 18.64
C ASN A 92 29.79 11.02 17.34
N ILE A 93 30.58 10.79 16.30
CA ILE A 93 30.15 10.28 15.01
C ILE A 93 30.59 8.82 14.92
N ILE A 94 29.65 7.89 14.92
CA ILE A 94 29.92 6.44 14.83
C ILE A 94 29.72 6.00 13.38
N ARG A 95 30.78 5.46 12.78
CA ARG A 95 30.76 4.86 11.44
C ARG A 95 30.64 3.35 11.58
N TYR A 96 29.69 2.75 10.87
CA TYR A 96 29.49 1.31 10.82
C TYR A 96 30.11 0.71 9.56
N LYS A 97 30.42 -0.60 9.59
CA LYS A 97 31.00 -1.31 8.44
C LYS A 97 30.09 -1.28 7.21
N ASN A 98 28.76 -1.28 7.39
CA ASN A 98 27.79 -1.09 6.31
C ASN A 98 27.78 0.31 5.68
N GLY A 99 28.69 1.21 6.08
CA GLY A 99 28.80 2.56 5.54
C GLY A 99 27.79 3.56 6.13
N SER A 100 26.86 3.12 6.97
CA SER A 100 25.97 4.02 7.70
C SER A 100 26.74 4.80 8.78
N THR A 101 26.20 5.94 9.19
CA THR A 101 26.83 6.81 10.20
C THR A 101 25.77 7.36 11.14
N LYS A 102 26.03 7.33 12.46
CA LYS A 102 25.13 7.89 13.48
C LYS A 102 25.85 8.95 14.30
N LYS A 103 25.16 10.04 14.62
CA LYS A 103 25.63 11.05 15.57
C LYS A 103 25.02 10.76 16.94
N VAL A 104 25.86 10.60 17.96
CA VAL A 104 25.46 10.23 19.33
C VAL A 104 25.99 11.27 20.30
N ILE A 105 25.13 11.74 21.21
CA ILE A 105 25.51 12.67 22.28
C ILE A 105 25.71 11.86 23.55
N ILE A 106 26.89 11.97 24.15
CA ILE A 106 27.22 11.38 25.44
C ILE A 106 27.25 12.50 26.47
N ARG A 107 26.49 12.32 27.56
CA ARG A 107 26.39 13.31 28.65
C ARG A 107 27.50 13.15 29.67
#